data_AF-A0A973YCX6-F1
#
_entry.id   AF-A0A973YCX6-F1
#
_cell.length_a   1.000
_cell.length_b   1.000
_cell.length_c   1.000
_cell.angle_alpha   90.00
_cell.angle_beta   90.00
_cell.angle_gamma   90.00
#
_symmetry.space_group_name_H-M   'P 1'
#
loop_
_entity.id
_entity.type
_entity.pdbx_description
1 polymer ?
#
loop_
_entity_poly.entity_id
_entity_poly.type
_entity_poly.pdbx_seq_one_letter_code
_entity_poly.pdbx_strand_id
1 'polypeptide(L)'
;SLMDAQNLRIEELLQKIKQQQYKLDKQNLQIKSLQSKVNLLIPLHHNKTQSPKWKINLKKSLNLTSQSQNGKLPEDCHQLFQAGQQSSGVFQVQPVGSQPFKVYCDMSTEGGWTVIQRRTDGSVDFDQLWDAYRNGFGDLHGDFWLGLEKIHHLVQEGKYNLLIELEDWEGNSQVVQFVFSLGGESTAYMLNLLGPLSGELENAIGDFRQLPFSTRDRDHDLKADTNCAKHLSGGWWFSTCGHANLNGKYFRSIPRQRHERKQGIFWKTWKGRYYPLKSTIMKIQPAALEAGP
;
A
#
# COMPACT_ATOMS: atom_id res chain seq x y z
N SER A 1 37.28 -38.30 3.91
CA SER A 1 37.62 -38.85 5.24
C SER A 1 36.40 -38.75 6.16
N LEU A 2 36.28 -39.59 7.20
CA LEU A 2 35.26 -39.44 8.25
C LEU A 2 35.23 -38.02 8.83
N MET A 3 36.40 -37.38 8.87
CA MET A 3 36.61 -36.01 9.32
C MET A 3 35.93 -34.96 8.42
N ASP A 4 35.93 -35.15 7.10
CA ASP A 4 35.32 -34.20 6.16
C ASP A 4 33.79 -34.23 6.26
N ALA A 5 33.21 -35.42 6.46
CA ALA A 5 31.77 -35.57 6.67
C ALA A 5 31.31 -34.95 8.00
N GLN A 6 32.15 -35.01 9.04
CA GLN A 6 31.88 -34.32 10.31
C GLN A 6 31.96 -32.81 10.16
N ASN A 7 32.94 -32.28 9.42
CA ASN A 7 33.09 -30.85 9.17
C ASN A 7 31.89 -30.25 8.41
N LEU A 8 31.43 -30.93 7.34
CA LEU A 8 30.21 -30.54 6.61
C LEU A 8 28.98 -30.46 7.51
N ARG A 9 28.82 -31.44 8.42
CA ARG A 9 27.69 -31.47 9.34
C ARG A 9 27.75 -30.36 10.40
N ILE A 10 28.95 -29.96 10.82
CA ILE A 10 29.16 -28.81 11.70
C ILE A 10 28.77 -27.51 10.99
N GLU A 11 29.16 -27.34 9.72
CA GLU A 11 28.80 -26.16 8.93
C GLU A 11 27.27 -26.04 8.73
N GLU A 12 26.59 -27.14 8.42
CA GLU A 12 25.12 -27.16 8.34
C GLU A 12 24.45 -26.77 9.65
N LEU A 13 24.97 -27.24 10.78
CA LEU A 13 24.46 -26.89 12.10
C LEU A 13 24.70 -25.41 12.42
N LEU A 14 25.87 -24.87 12.10
CA LEU A 14 26.18 -23.45 12.26
C LEU A 14 25.23 -22.58 11.41
N GLN A 15 24.91 -23.01 10.19
CA GLN A 15 23.98 -22.28 9.33
C GLN A 15 22.54 -22.32 9.88
N LYS A 16 22.11 -23.45 10.45
CA LYS A 16 20.82 -23.55 11.15
C LYS A 16 20.78 -22.66 12.39
N ILE A 17 21.85 -22.60 13.18
CA ILE A 17 21.95 -21.72 14.36
C ILE A 17 21.86 -20.25 13.93
N LYS A 18 22.56 -19.84 12.86
CA LYS A 18 22.45 -18.47 12.33
C LYS A 18 21.03 -18.14 11.87
N GLN A 19 20.35 -19.05 11.19
CA GLN A 19 18.96 -18.85 10.78
C GLN A 19 18.01 -18.77 11.98
N GLN A 20 18.24 -19.57 13.03
CA GLN A 20 17.46 -19.51 14.26
C GLN A 20 17.69 -18.19 15.00
N GLN A 21 18.94 -17.72 15.09
CA GLN A 21 19.27 -16.42 15.69
C GLN A 21 18.56 -15.29 14.96
N TYR A 22 18.61 -15.27 13.63
CA TYR A 22 17.91 -14.28 12.82
C TYR A 22 16.39 -14.29 13.05
N LYS A 23 15.77 -15.48 13.16
CA LYS A 23 14.34 -15.60 13.51
C LYS A 23 14.05 -15.06 14.90
N LEU A 24 14.92 -15.33 15.87
CA LEU A 24 14.78 -14.85 17.24
C LEU A 24 14.88 -13.32 17.30
N ASP A 25 15.79 -12.72 16.55
CA ASP A 25 15.97 -11.27 16.47
C ASP A 25 14.75 -10.59 15.84
N LYS A 26 14.17 -11.19 14.78
CA LYS A 26 12.91 -10.72 14.18
C LYS A 26 11.74 -10.80 15.15
N GLN A 27 11.63 -11.88 15.92
CA GLN A 27 10.63 -12.01 16.98
C GLN A 27 10.85 -10.98 18.08
N ASN A 28 12.08 -10.70 18.48
CA ASN A 28 12.40 -9.67 19.47
C ASN A 28 11.99 -8.27 19.01
N LEU A 29 12.17 -7.94 17.72
CA LEU A 29 11.68 -6.68 17.15
C LEU A 29 10.15 -6.59 17.16
N GLN A 30 9.45 -7.69 16.84
CA GLN A 30 8.00 -7.75 16.95
C GLN A 30 7.53 -7.59 18.40
N ILE A 31 8.19 -8.23 19.37
CA ILE A 31 7.90 -8.07 20.79
C ILE A 31 8.08 -6.63 21.22
N LYS A 32 9.17 -5.95 20.82
CA LYS A 32 9.38 -4.52 21.11
C LYS A 32 8.26 -3.65 20.52
N SER A 33 7.84 -3.93 19.29
CA SER A 33 6.71 -3.23 18.65
C SER A 33 5.37 -3.49 19.35
N LEU A 34 5.13 -4.71 19.83
CA LEU A 34 3.94 -5.03 20.60
C LEU A 34 3.99 -4.41 22.00
N GLN A 35 5.15 -4.37 22.64
CA GLN A 35 5.37 -3.70 23.93
C GLN A 35 5.13 -2.20 23.83
N SER A 36 5.58 -1.53 22.76
CA SER A 36 5.28 -0.11 22.56
C SER A 36 3.77 0.12 22.38
N LYS A 37 3.07 -0.75 21.66
CA LYS A 37 1.60 -0.72 21.53
C LYS A 37 0.88 -0.97 22.86
N VAL A 38 1.38 -1.88 23.69
CA VAL A 38 0.83 -2.15 25.03
C VAL A 38 1.08 -0.97 25.97
N ASN A 39 2.25 -0.34 25.92
CA ASN A 39 2.54 0.85 26.73
C ASN A 39 1.65 2.04 26.37
N LEU A 40 1.19 2.14 25.12
CA LEU A 40 0.20 3.13 24.67
C LEU A 40 -1.22 2.81 25.17
N LEU A 41 -1.49 1.58 25.60
CA LEU A 41 -2.80 1.10 26.06
C LEU A 41 -2.96 1.11 27.59
N ILE A 42 -1.93 1.47 28.36
CA ILE A 42 -2.01 1.60 29.82
C ILE A 42 -2.33 3.06 30.16
N PRO A 43 -3.55 3.42 30.61
CA PRO A 43 -3.80 4.73 31.18
C PRO A 43 -3.06 4.85 32.52
N LEU A 44 -2.44 6.01 32.74
CA LEU A 44 -1.89 6.44 34.03
C LEU A 44 -2.90 6.23 35.17
N HIS A 45 -2.76 5.14 35.91
CA HIS A 45 -3.36 4.97 37.23
C HIS A 45 -2.26 4.75 38.25
N HIS A 46 -1.64 5.85 38.66
CA HIS A 46 -0.99 5.92 39.96
C HIS A 46 -1.50 7.15 40.72
N ASN A 47 -2.61 6.95 41.45
CA ASN A 47 -2.70 7.29 42.87
C ASN A 47 -3.99 6.77 43.50
N LYS A 48 -3.86 6.29 44.74
CA LYS A 48 -4.91 5.80 45.67
C LYS A 48 -6.03 6.87 45.78
N THR A 49 -7.31 6.58 45.98
CA THR A 49 -7.95 5.93 47.14
C THR A 49 -9.47 5.85 46.88
N GLN A 50 -10.12 4.82 47.45
CA GLN A 50 -11.54 4.77 47.86
C GLN A 50 -12.65 4.78 46.77
N SER A 51 -13.41 3.68 46.79
CA SER A 51 -14.72 3.50 46.14
C SER A 51 -15.74 4.56 46.57
N PRO A 52 -16.66 4.93 45.66
CA PRO A 52 -18.06 4.53 45.91
C PRO A 52 -18.83 4.08 44.65
N LYS A 53 -19.80 3.20 44.90
CA LYS A 53 -20.83 2.75 43.96
C LYS A 53 -21.76 3.91 43.56
N TRP A 54 -22.05 4.01 42.26
CA TRP A 54 -23.33 4.54 41.78
C TRP A 54 -23.68 3.87 40.45
N LYS A 55 -24.82 3.16 40.45
CA LYS A 55 -25.59 2.91 39.23
C LYS A 55 -26.32 4.21 38.91
N ILE A 56 -26.44 4.56 37.62
CA ILE A 56 -27.70 4.91 36.92
C ILE A 56 -27.40 5.56 35.55
N ASN A 57 -28.14 5.07 34.54
CA ASN A 57 -28.53 5.64 33.24
C ASN A 57 -27.48 6.10 32.21
N LEU A 58 -27.45 5.39 31.09
CA LEU A 58 -27.00 5.95 29.81
C LEU A 58 -28.15 5.93 28.78
N LYS A 59 -29.03 6.92 28.88
CA LYS A 59 -29.69 7.53 27.71
C LYS A 59 -29.22 8.98 27.65
N LYS A 60 -28.22 9.26 26.81
CA LYS A 60 -28.25 10.30 25.77
C LYS A 60 -26.90 10.33 25.06
N SER A 61 -26.98 10.45 23.75
CA SER A 61 -25.92 10.83 22.82
C SER A 61 -24.88 11.81 23.39
N LEU A 62 -23.62 11.56 23.09
CA LEU A 62 -22.64 12.62 22.92
C LEU A 62 -21.83 12.32 21.65
N ASN A 63 -22.20 13.03 20.59
CA ASN A 63 -21.35 13.27 19.45
C ASN A 63 -20.03 13.87 19.96
N LEU A 64 -18.92 13.16 19.79
CA LEU A 64 -17.63 13.82 19.75
C LEU A 64 -17.42 14.34 18.32
N THR A 65 -18.18 15.39 17.98
CA THR A 65 -17.68 16.43 17.09
C THR A 65 -16.69 17.24 17.91
N SER A 66 -15.41 16.87 17.86
CA SER A 66 -14.35 17.80 18.22
C SER A 66 -14.36 18.92 17.20
N GLN A 67 -14.68 20.12 17.67
CA GLN A 67 -14.68 21.36 16.91
C GLN A 67 -13.34 21.54 16.17
N SER A 68 -13.43 21.74 14.86
CA SER A 68 -12.49 22.54 14.09
C SER A 68 -13.28 23.45 13.15
N GLN A 69 -12.69 24.61 12.92
CA GLN A 69 -13.22 25.78 12.26
C GLN A 69 -13.64 25.50 10.81
N ASN A 70 -14.83 26.01 10.42
CA ASN A 70 -15.48 25.86 9.10
C ASN A 70 -15.87 24.41 8.72
N GLY A 71 -17.11 24.20 8.28
CA GLY A 71 -17.66 22.89 7.89
C GLY A 71 -17.06 22.27 6.61
N LYS A 72 -15.75 22.41 6.39
CA LYS A 72 -15.02 21.83 5.26
C LYS A 72 -14.38 20.51 5.70
N LEU A 73 -14.63 19.45 4.94
CA LEU A 73 -13.94 18.17 5.14
C LEU A 73 -12.46 18.29 4.78
N PRO A 74 -11.58 17.49 5.41
CA PRO A 74 -10.17 17.44 5.03
C PRO A 74 -10.03 16.92 3.59
N GLU A 75 -9.07 17.45 2.85
CA GLU A 75 -8.83 17.11 1.44
C GLU A 75 -8.17 15.73 1.30
N ASP A 76 -7.31 15.35 2.24
CA ASP A 76 -6.65 14.06 2.28
C ASP A 76 -6.28 13.62 3.71
N CYS A 77 -5.64 12.45 3.83
CA CYS A 77 -5.14 11.94 5.11
C CYS A 77 -4.02 12.78 5.72
N HIS A 78 -3.28 13.55 4.91
CA HIS A 78 -2.20 14.40 5.42
C HIS A 78 -2.78 15.59 6.17
N GLN A 79 -3.83 16.22 5.64
CA GLN A 79 -4.53 17.31 6.34
C GLN A 79 -5.18 16.82 7.64
N LEU A 80 -5.74 15.61 7.64
CA LEU A 80 -6.24 14.97 8.87
C LEU A 80 -5.12 14.83 9.92
N PHE A 81 -3.94 14.36 9.51
CA PHE A 81 -2.79 14.22 10.38
C PHE A 81 -2.33 15.56 10.96
N GLN A 82 -2.24 16.61 10.12
CA GLN A 82 -1.92 17.96 10.56
C GLN A 82 -2.95 18.54 11.54
N ALA A 83 -4.22 18.16 11.40
CA ALA A 83 -5.30 18.51 12.33
C ALA A 83 -5.24 17.72 13.66
N GLY A 84 -4.23 16.88 13.86
CA GLY A 84 -3.99 16.14 15.10
C GLY A 84 -4.51 14.70 15.10
N GLN A 85 -5.04 14.19 13.99
CA GLN A 85 -5.47 12.80 13.92
C GLN A 85 -4.27 11.86 13.83
N GLN A 86 -4.08 11.02 14.85
CA GLN A 86 -2.92 10.12 14.97
C GLN A 86 -3.26 8.63 14.77
N SER A 87 -4.53 8.24 14.81
CA SER A 87 -4.93 6.84 14.64
C SER A 87 -5.29 6.53 13.19
N SER A 88 -4.67 5.49 12.64
CA SER A 88 -5.04 4.93 11.33
C SER A 88 -6.48 4.41 11.32
N GLY A 89 -7.14 4.49 10.17
CA GLY A 89 -8.54 4.09 10.04
C GLY A 89 -9.20 4.64 8.79
N VAL A 90 -10.50 4.39 8.65
CA VAL A 90 -11.29 4.91 7.53
C VAL A 90 -11.85 6.28 7.88
N PHE A 91 -11.54 7.26 7.05
CA PHE A 91 -12.01 8.64 7.21
C PHE A 91 -12.69 9.12 5.94
N GLN A 92 -13.53 10.14 6.08
CA GLN A 92 -14.13 10.84 4.94
C GLN A 92 -13.28 12.05 4.59
N VAL A 93 -12.93 12.17 3.31
CA VAL A 93 -12.17 13.28 2.75
C VAL A 93 -12.94 13.91 1.59
N GLN A 94 -12.57 15.14 1.24
CA GLN A 94 -13.13 15.86 0.12
C GLN A 94 -12.05 16.71 -0.56
N PRO A 95 -11.25 16.10 -1.47
CA PRO A 95 -10.36 16.85 -2.34
C PRO A 95 -11.11 17.88 -3.18
N VAL A 96 -10.41 18.92 -3.62
CA VAL A 96 -10.96 19.97 -4.46
C VAL A 96 -11.53 19.39 -5.76
N GLY A 97 -12.71 19.88 -6.16
CA GLY A 97 -13.39 19.42 -7.37
C GLY A 97 -14.09 18.06 -7.26
N SER A 98 -14.09 17.43 -6.08
CA SER A 98 -14.70 16.10 -5.87
C SER A 98 -15.89 16.12 -4.90
N GLN A 99 -16.75 15.11 -5.00
CA GLN A 99 -17.72 14.77 -3.94
C GLN A 99 -16.99 14.06 -2.78
N PRO A 100 -17.43 14.20 -1.53
CA PRO A 100 -16.81 13.50 -0.40
C PRO A 100 -16.78 11.98 -0.58
N PHE A 101 -15.67 11.35 -0.24
CA PHE A 101 -15.53 9.89 -0.26
C PHE A 101 -14.70 9.37 0.91
N LYS A 102 -14.79 8.06 1.17
CA LYS A 102 -14.03 7.39 2.23
C LYS A 102 -12.67 6.92 1.71
N VAL A 103 -11.66 7.04 2.55
CA VAL A 103 -10.30 6.54 2.33
C VAL A 103 -9.80 5.84 3.58
N TYR A 104 -8.84 4.93 3.43
CA TYR A 104 -8.07 4.44 4.57
C TYR A 104 -6.85 5.34 4.76
N CYS A 105 -6.77 5.99 5.92
CA CYS A 105 -5.60 6.75 6.34
C CYS A 105 -4.68 5.86 7.17
N ASP A 106 -3.44 5.75 6.71
CA ASP A 106 -2.33 5.16 7.46
C ASP A 106 -1.54 6.29 8.13
N MET A 107 -1.78 6.50 9.42
CA MET A 107 -1.12 7.53 10.22
C MET A 107 0.19 6.98 10.78
N SER A 108 1.30 7.60 10.40
CA SER A 108 2.64 7.28 10.91
C SER A 108 3.31 8.51 11.52
N THR A 109 4.50 8.33 12.09
CA THR A 109 5.31 9.46 12.58
C THR A 109 5.74 10.43 11.47
N GLU A 110 5.69 10.00 10.21
CA GLU A 110 6.07 10.80 9.03
C GLU A 110 4.87 11.52 8.39
N GLY A 111 3.65 11.22 8.84
CA GLY A 111 2.43 11.87 8.38
C GLY A 111 1.29 10.91 8.11
N GLY A 112 0.18 11.48 7.64
CA GLY A 112 -0.99 10.72 7.20
C GLY A 112 -0.91 10.35 5.73
N TRP A 113 -0.79 9.05 5.45
CA TRP A 113 -0.79 8.50 4.11
C TRP A 113 -2.20 8.07 3.69
N THR A 114 -2.60 8.43 2.48
CA THR A 114 -3.85 7.95 1.88
C THR A 114 -3.57 6.65 1.13
N VAL A 115 -4.13 5.52 1.58
CA VAL A 115 -3.91 4.23 0.92
C VAL A 115 -4.81 4.13 -0.32
N ILE A 116 -4.20 3.90 -1.49
CA ILE A 116 -4.89 3.86 -2.78
C ILE A 116 -5.07 2.43 -3.32
N GLN A 117 -4.23 1.50 -2.87
CA GLN A 117 -4.34 0.08 -3.19
C GLN A 117 -3.82 -0.76 -2.02
N ARG A 118 -4.49 -1.89 -1.76
CA ARG A 118 -4.03 -2.91 -0.81
C ARG A 118 -4.31 -4.30 -1.36
N ARG A 119 -3.30 -5.18 -1.29
CA ARG A 119 -3.38 -6.63 -1.57
C ARG A 119 -2.74 -7.38 -0.42
N THR A 120 -3.46 -8.30 0.20
CA THR A 120 -3.03 -8.99 1.42
C THR A 120 -3.51 -10.43 1.49
N ASP A 121 -4.69 -10.74 0.97
CA ASP A 121 -5.30 -12.06 1.14
C ASP A 121 -5.96 -12.65 -0.12
N GLY A 122 -6.14 -11.84 -1.16
CA GLY A 122 -6.79 -12.24 -2.41
C GLY A 122 -8.30 -12.35 -2.31
N SER A 123 -8.93 -11.71 -1.32
CA SER A 123 -10.39 -11.70 -1.12
C SER A 123 -11.16 -10.97 -2.23
N VAL A 124 -10.48 -10.11 -2.99
CA VAL A 124 -11.07 -9.28 -4.06
C VAL A 124 -10.47 -9.63 -5.41
N ASP A 125 -11.32 -9.80 -6.42
CA ASP A 125 -10.89 -9.98 -7.81
C ASP A 125 -10.49 -8.62 -8.41
N PHE A 126 -9.23 -8.53 -8.83
CA PHE A 126 -8.68 -7.33 -9.47
C PHE A 126 -8.74 -7.40 -11.00
N ASP A 127 -9.16 -8.52 -11.61
CA ASP A 127 -9.40 -8.57 -13.06
C ASP A 127 -10.70 -7.84 -13.42
N GLN A 128 -10.77 -6.55 -13.15
CA GLN A 128 -11.94 -5.70 -13.31
C GLN A 128 -11.88 -4.92 -14.63
N LEU A 129 -13.05 -4.45 -15.09
CA LEU A 129 -13.18 -3.61 -16.27
C LEU A 129 -12.89 -2.13 -15.97
N TRP A 130 -12.77 -1.31 -17.00
CA TRP A 130 -12.46 0.12 -16.88
C TRP A 130 -13.32 0.85 -15.84
N ASP A 131 -14.64 0.71 -15.92
CA ASP A 131 -15.56 1.46 -15.06
C ASP A 131 -15.39 1.12 -13.58
N ALA A 132 -15.05 -0.13 -13.26
CA ALA A 132 -14.73 -0.53 -11.89
C ALA A 132 -13.40 0.08 -11.42
N TYR A 133 -12.36 0.09 -12.27
CA TYR A 133 -11.10 0.75 -11.95
C TYR A 133 -11.23 2.27 -11.80
N ARG A 134 -12.10 2.89 -12.59
CA ARG A 134 -12.45 4.31 -12.51
C ARG A 134 -13.08 4.65 -11.15
N ASN A 135 -14.10 3.88 -10.76
CA ASN A 135 -14.91 4.17 -9.55
C ASN A 135 -14.30 3.64 -8.25
N GLY A 136 -13.49 2.58 -8.32
CA GLY A 136 -12.96 1.85 -7.17
C GLY A 136 -13.78 0.62 -6.80
N PHE A 137 -13.14 -0.35 -6.14
CA PHE A 137 -13.73 -1.62 -5.72
C PHE A 137 -12.98 -2.23 -4.54
N GLY A 138 -13.61 -3.21 -3.87
CA GLY A 138 -13.07 -3.89 -2.69
C GLY A 138 -13.50 -3.26 -1.37
N ASP A 139 -12.77 -3.56 -0.30
CA ASP A 139 -13.05 -3.10 1.07
C ASP A 139 -11.86 -2.33 1.64
N LEU A 140 -12.08 -1.11 2.15
CA LEU A 140 -11.03 -0.29 2.77
C LEU A 140 -10.38 -0.95 4.01
N HIS A 141 -11.04 -1.96 4.60
CA HIS A 141 -10.48 -2.78 5.67
C HIS A 141 -9.72 -4.03 5.19
N GLY A 142 -9.77 -4.36 3.89
CA GLY A 142 -9.15 -5.53 3.28
C GLY A 142 -8.44 -5.19 1.97
N ASP A 143 -8.58 -6.06 0.96
CA ASP A 143 -8.06 -5.80 -0.39
C ASP A 143 -8.95 -4.79 -1.13
N PHE A 144 -8.35 -3.75 -1.73
CA PHE A 144 -9.12 -2.75 -2.47
C PHE A 144 -8.28 -1.97 -3.49
N TRP A 145 -9.01 -1.34 -4.41
CA TRP A 145 -8.54 -0.29 -5.30
C TRP A 145 -9.41 0.95 -5.08
N LEU A 146 -8.81 2.10 -4.75
CA LEU A 146 -9.56 3.29 -4.35
C LEU A 146 -10.45 3.85 -5.47
N GLY A 147 -9.98 3.76 -6.72
CA GLY A 147 -10.63 4.31 -7.91
C GLY A 147 -9.80 5.40 -8.55
N LEU A 148 -9.56 5.29 -9.86
CA LEU A 148 -8.71 6.23 -10.61
C LEU A 148 -9.20 7.67 -10.51
N GLU A 149 -10.53 7.89 -10.55
CA GLU A 149 -11.11 9.23 -10.45
C GLU A 149 -10.84 9.88 -9.09
N LYS A 150 -10.98 9.10 -8.02
CA LYS A 150 -10.68 9.57 -6.65
C LYS A 150 -9.20 9.86 -6.47
N ILE A 151 -8.33 8.99 -7.00
CA ILE A 151 -6.88 9.18 -6.95
C ILE A 151 -6.50 10.44 -7.75
N HIS A 152 -7.09 10.65 -8.93
CA HIS A 152 -6.85 11.85 -9.73
C HIS A 152 -7.19 13.13 -8.97
N HIS A 153 -8.38 13.20 -8.35
CA HIS A 153 -8.77 14.34 -7.52
C HIS A 153 -7.85 14.55 -6.31
N LEU A 154 -7.39 13.47 -5.67
CA LEU A 154 -6.44 13.57 -4.55
C LEU A 154 -5.12 14.20 -4.97
N VAL A 155 -4.63 13.92 -6.19
CA VAL A 155 -3.31 14.39 -6.65
C VAL A 155 -3.36 15.59 -7.60
N GLN A 156 -4.54 16.19 -7.77
CA GLN A 156 -4.76 17.25 -8.75
C GLN A 156 -4.00 18.55 -8.42
N GLU A 157 -3.82 18.84 -7.12
CA GLU A 157 -3.30 20.13 -6.65
C GLU A 157 -1.79 20.15 -6.35
N GLY A 158 -1.02 19.17 -6.82
CA GLY A 158 0.43 19.24 -6.64
C GLY A 158 1.17 17.95 -6.96
N LYS A 159 2.44 17.93 -6.54
CA LYS A 159 3.27 16.73 -6.59
C LYS A 159 2.94 15.86 -5.38
N TYR A 160 2.77 14.56 -5.59
CA TYR A 160 2.54 13.61 -4.52
C TYR A 160 3.67 12.58 -4.47
N ASN A 161 4.02 12.16 -3.26
CA ASN A 161 4.81 10.97 -3.04
C ASN A 161 3.90 9.74 -3.18
N LEU A 162 4.32 8.76 -3.97
CA LEU A 162 3.77 7.40 -4.02
C LEU A 162 4.75 6.47 -3.33
N LEU A 163 4.32 5.87 -2.22
CA LEU A 163 5.06 4.81 -1.54
C LEU A 163 4.44 3.46 -1.89
N ILE A 164 5.28 2.53 -2.34
CA ILE A 164 4.91 1.14 -2.62
C ILE A 164 5.65 0.24 -1.66
N GLU A 165 4.90 -0.51 -0.86
CA GLU A 165 5.41 -1.52 0.07
C GLU A 165 5.10 -2.91 -0.50
N LEU A 166 6.10 -3.79 -0.50
CA LEU A 166 6.02 -5.15 -1.03
C LEU A 166 6.44 -6.15 0.03
N GLU A 167 5.76 -7.30 0.12
CA GLU A 167 6.15 -8.43 0.96
C GLU A 167 6.11 -9.74 0.17
N ASP A 168 7.09 -10.61 0.38
CA ASP A 168 7.11 -11.97 -0.16
C ASP A 168 6.57 -13.01 0.83
N TRP A 169 6.51 -14.27 0.42
CA TRP A 169 6.00 -15.36 1.27
C TRP A 169 6.96 -15.80 2.38
N GLU A 170 8.23 -15.37 2.30
CA GLU A 170 9.26 -15.63 3.32
C GLU A 170 9.30 -14.52 4.39
N GLY A 171 8.49 -13.47 4.20
CA GLY A 171 8.41 -12.31 5.09
C GLY A 171 9.56 -11.32 4.89
N ASN A 172 10.21 -11.34 3.73
CA ASN A 172 11.09 -10.25 3.29
C ASN A 172 10.22 -9.12 2.75
N SER A 173 10.63 -7.88 3.00
CA SER A 173 9.91 -6.69 2.56
C SER A 173 10.82 -5.74 1.81
N GLN A 174 10.24 -4.99 0.88
CA GLN A 174 10.91 -3.94 0.14
C GLN A 174 10.00 -2.73 -0.01
N VAL A 175 10.61 -1.55 -0.12
CA VAL A 175 9.90 -0.28 -0.26
C VAL A 175 10.50 0.52 -1.40
N VAL A 176 9.64 1.16 -2.18
CA VAL A 176 10.04 2.11 -3.22
C VAL A 176 9.15 3.34 -3.20
N GLN A 177 9.76 4.51 -3.36
CA GLN A 177 9.07 5.78 -3.40
C GLN A 177 9.32 6.53 -4.71
N PHE A 178 8.26 7.14 -5.23
CA PHE A 178 8.28 8.00 -6.40
C PHE A 178 7.61 9.34 -6.10
N VAL A 179 8.08 10.40 -6.74
CA VAL A 179 7.25 11.60 -6.92
C VAL A 179 6.45 11.42 -8.21
N PHE A 180 5.14 11.55 -8.14
CA PHE A 180 4.27 11.30 -9.29
C PHE A 180 3.15 12.33 -9.42
N SER A 181 2.55 12.35 -10.61
CA SER A 181 1.24 12.93 -10.85
C SER A 181 0.38 11.97 -11.66
N LEU A 182 -0.94 12.17 -11.64
CA LEU A 182 -1.90 11.37 -12.37
C LEU A 182 -2.81 12.26 -13.22
N GLY A 183 -2.84 12.00 -14.52
CA GLY A 183 -3.78 12.63 -15.44
C GLY A 183 -5.24 12.25 -15.17
N GLY A 184 -6.17 12.96 -15.80
CA GLY A 184 -7.60 12.65 -15.72
C GLY A 184 -8.04 11.59 -16.74
N GLU A 185 -9.35 11.36 -16.84
CA GLU A 185 -9.91 10.38 -17.76
C GLU A 185 -9.58 10.66 -19.24
N SER A 186 -9.47 11.94 -19.64
CA SER A 186 -9.13 12.36 -21.00
C SER A 186 -7.73 11.92 -21.46
N THR A 187 -6.83 11.64 -20.52
CA THR A 187 -5.49 11.10 -20.80
C THR A 187 -5.37 9.64 -20.35
N ALA A 188 -6.50 8.95 -20.18
CA ALA A 188 -6.58 7.59 -19.67
C ALA A 188 -5.85 7.41 -18.33
N TYR A 189 -5.99 8.37 -17.41
CA TYR A 189 -5.33 8.37 -16.10
C TYR A 189 -3.82 8.12 -16.18
N MET A 190 -3.16 8.88 -17.03
CA MET A 190 -1.72 8.75 -17.29
C MET A 190 -0.89 8.96 -16.02
N LEU A 191 -0.14 7.93 -15.63
CA LEU A 191 0.86 7.98 -14.58
C LEU A 191 2.10 8.71 -15.08
N ASN A 192 2.48 9.79 -14.41
CA ASN A 192 3.70 10.54 -14.68
C ASN A 192 4.67 10.42 -13.51
N LEU A 193 5.84 9.81 -13.72
CA LEU A 193 6.90 9.73 -12.72
C LEU A 193 7.85 10.93 -12.89
N LEU A 194 7.90 11.80 -11.88
CA LEU A 194 8.49 13.15 -11.96
C LEU A 194 9.87 13.29 -11.29
N GLY A 195 10.32 12.30 -10.52
CA GLY A 195 11.55 12.40 -9.72
C GLY A 195 12.39 11.12 -9.73
N PRO A 196 13.64 11.20 -9.24
CA PRO A 196 14.46 10.02 -9.04
C PRO A 196 13.77 9.08 -8.05
N LEU A 197 13.95 7.79 -8.29
CA LEU A 197 13.43 6.74 -7.45
C LEU A 197 14.20 6.75 -6.12
N SER A 198 13.49 6.81 -5.01
CA SER A 198 14.07 6.69 -3.67
C SER A 198 13.77 5.29 -3.12
N GLY A 199 14.79 4.64 -2.56
CA GLY A 199 14.73 3.26 -2.07
C GLY A 199 15.81 2.37 -2.70
N GLU A 200 15.92 1.14 -2.21
CA GLU A 200 16.92 0.16 -2.65
C GLU A 200 16.50 -0.62 -3.90
N LEU A 201 15.25 -0.42 -4.35
CA LEU A 201 14.61 -1.17 -5.42
C LEU A 201 14.87 -0.53 -6.79
N GLU A 202 15.32 -1.31 -7.77
CA GLU A 202 15.40 -0.83 -9.15
C GLU A 202 13.99 -0.62 -9.75
N ASN A 203 13.85 0.43 -10.58
CA ASN A 203 12.59 0.83 -11.21
C ASN A 203 11.99 -0.29 -12.10
N ALA A 204 10.92 -0.94 -11.63
CA ALA A 204 10.19 -1.92 -12.43
C ALA A 204 8.99 -1.34 -13.20
N ILE A 205 8.72 -0.04 -13.08
CA ILE A 205 7.70 0.65 -13.88
C ILE A 205 8.27 0.97 -15.29
N GLY A 206 9.59 0.94 -15.45
CA GLY A 206 10.32 1.00 -16.72
C GLY A 206 10.87 2.39 -17.02
N ASP A 207 11.55 2.51 -18.17
CA ASP A 207 12.18 3.78 -18.61
C ASP A 207 11.15 4.84 -19.04
N PHE A 208 9.91 4.41 -19.27
CA PHE A 208 8.82 5.29 -19.68
C PHE A 208 8.30 6.08 -18.48
N ARG A 209 8.40 7.40 -18.58
CA ARG A 209 7.95 8.32 -17.53
C ARG A 209 6.45 8.59 -17.54
N GLN A 210 5.79 8.31 -18.66
CA GLN A 210 4.37 8.59 -18.88
C GLN A 210 3.71 7.31 -19.38
N LEU A 211 2.78 6.77 -18.61
CA LEU A 211 2.10 5.52 -18.93
C LEU A 211 0.60 5.70 -18.74
N PRO A 212 -0.23 5.57 -19.79
CA PRO A 212 -1.68 5.54 -19.64
C PRO A 212 -2.14 4.23 -18.97
N PHE A 213 -3.29 4.28 -18.30
CA PHE A 213 -3.88 3.12 -17.65
C PHE A 213 -4.59 2.25 -18.70
N SER A 214 -4.47 0.94 -18.56
CA SER A 214 -5.12 -0.04 -19.44
C SER A 214 -5.86 -1.10 -18.65
N THR A 215 -6.96 -1.58 -19.22
CA THR A 215 -7.78 -2.68 -18.71
C THR A 215 -8.09 -3.65 -19.85
N ARG A 216 -8.67 -4.81 -19.55
CA ARG A 216 -8.95 -5.82 -20.58
C ARG A 216 -9.98 -5.35 -21.62
N ASP A 217 -10.83 -4.38 -21.31
CA ASP A 217 -11.81 -3.77 -22.20
C ASP A 217 -11.38 -2.43 -22.80
N ARG A 218 -10.35 -1.77 -22.24
CA ARG A 218 -9.77 -0.54 -22.80
C ARG A 218 -8.25 -0.61 -22.87
N ASP A 219 -7.75 -0.75 -24.09
CA ASP A 219 -6.32 -0.87 -24.39
C ASP A 219 -5.71 0.51 -24.69
N HIS A 220 -4.81 0.94 -23.82
CA HIS A 220 -4.02 2.15 -24.01
C HIS A 220 -2.52 1.86 -23.85
N ASP A 221 -2.11 0.59 -23.78
CA ASP A 221 -0.72 0.27 -23.49
C ASP A 221 0.19 0.57 -24.69
N LEU A 222 1.51 0.55 -24.47
CA LEU A 222 2.47 0.95 -25.51
C LEU A 222 2.79 -0.19 -26.50
N LYS A 223 2.09 -1.33 -26.42
CA LYS A 223 2.32 -2.49 -27.29
C LYS A 223 1.25 -2.55 -28.39
N ALA A 224 1.67 -2.22 -29.61
CA ALA A 224 0.77 -2.04 -30.76
C ALA A 224 -0.14 -3.23 -31.13
N ASP A 225 0.29 -4.45 -30.82
CA ASP A 225 -0.28 -5.70 -31.31
C ASP A 225 -0.83 -6.59 -30.20
N THR A 226 -0.93 -6.10 -28.96
CA THR A 226 -1.32 -6.93 -27.81
C THR A 226 -1.80 -6.11 -26.63
N ASN A 227 -3.01 -6.40 -26.14
CA ASN A 227 -3.51 -5.87 -24.87
C ASN A 227 -2.86 -6.59 -23.69
N CYS A 228 -1.93 -5.93 -23.00
CA CYS A 228 -1.20 -6.45 -21.86
C CYS A 228 -2.11 -6.79 -20.68
N ALA A 229 -3.18 -6.01 -20.44
CA ALA A 229 -4.13 -6.27 -19.36
C ALA A 229 -4.86 -7.62 -19.55
N LYS A 230 -5.20 -8.01 -20.79
CA LYS A 230 -5.77 -9.34 -21.09
C LYS A 230 -4.81 -10.48 -20.75
N HIS A 231 -3.51 -10.29 -20.97
CA HIS A 231 -2.51 -11.34 -20.77
C HIS A 231 -1.98 -11.42 -19.34
N LEU A 232 -1.85 -10.29 -18.65
CA LEU A 232 -1.29 -10.19 -17.31
C LEU A 232 -2.34 -10.08 -16.21
N SER A 233 -3.63 -9.99 -16.57
CA SER A 233 -4.77 -9.73 -15.68
C SER A 233 -4.68 -8.40 -14.92
N GLY A 234 -5.84 -7.86 -14.59
CA GLY A 234 -5.94 -6.60 -13.84
C GLY A 234 -5.61 -5.38 -14.67
N GLY A 235 -6.14 -4.24 -14.22
CA GLY A 235 -5.85 -2.93 -14.78
C GLY A 235 -4.55 -2.36 -14.24
N TRP A 236 -3.72 -1.81 -15.13
CA TRP A 236 -2.42 -1.26 -14.76
C TRP A 236 -1.91 -0.23 -15.78
N TRP A 237 -0.88 0.51 -15.38
CA TRP A 237 -0.07 1.34 -16.27
C TRP A 237 0.97 0.48 -17.00
N PHE A 238 0.54 -0.22 -18.04
CA PHE A 238 1.41 -1.08 -18.83
C PHE A 238 2.20 -0.26 -19.86
N SER A 239 3.52 -0.45 -19.89
CA SER A 239 4.37 -0.04 -21.02
C SER A 239 4.24 -1.07 -22.14
N THR A 240 5.31 -1.72 -22.59
CA THR A 240 5.24 -2.94 -23.39
C THR A 240 5.02 -4.15 -22.47
N CYS A 241 3.88 -4.16 -21.78
CA CYS A 241 3.49 -5.07 -20.69
C CYS A 241 4.32 -4.97 -19.39
N GLY A 242 5.30 -4.07 -19.32
CA GLY A 242 5.96 -3.65 -18.09
C GLY A 242 6.81 -4.70 -17.35
N HIS A 243 7.41 -4.24 -16.25
CA HIS A 243 8.20 -5.05 -15.32
C HIS A 243 7.56 -5.16 -13.92
N ALA A 244 6.38 -4.59 -13.72
CA ALA A 244 5.55 -4.77 -12.54
C ALA A 244 4.07 -4.90 -12.91
N ASN A 245 3.33 -5.65 -12.11
CA ASN A 245 1.87 -5.64 -12.08
C ASN A 245 1.43 -5.92 -10.65
N LEU A 246 1.02 -4.89 -9.91
CA LEU A 246 0.54 -5.06 -8.53
C LEU A 246 -0.96 -5.39 -8.46
N ASN A 247 -1.65 -5.26 -9.58
CA ASN A 247 -3.07 -5.54 -9.73
C ASN A 247 -3.34 -6.91 -10.38
N GLY A 248 -2.30 -7.74 -10.56
CA GLY A 248 -2.47 -9.10 -11.04
C GLY A 248 -3.29 -9.99 -10.09
N LYS A 249 -3.62 -11.17 -10.58
CA LYS A 249 -4.28 -12.23 -9.83
C LYS A 249 -3.47 -12.62 -8.59
N TYR A 250 -4.17 -12.79 -7.47
CA TYR A 250 -3.55 -13.18 -6.21
C TYR A 250 -3.30 -14.70 -6.21
N PHE A 251 -2.04 -15.12 -6.03
CA PHE A 251 -1.67 -16.53 -5.95
C PHE A 251 -0.91 -16.82 -4.66
N ARG A 252 -1.41 -17.79 -3.87
CA ARG A 252 -0.75 -18.26 -2.63
C ARG A 252 0.48 -19.13 -2.88
N SER A 253 0.64 -19.63 -4.10
CA SER A 253 1.77 -20.43 -4.54
C SER A 253 1.95 -20.27 -6.05
N ILE A 254 3.14 -20.60 -6.56
CA ILE A 254 3.44 -20.48 -7.99
C ILE A 254 2.49 -21.41 -8.80
N PRO A 255 1.69 -20.87 -9.74
CA PRO A 255 0.79 -21.69 -10.56
C PRO A 255 1.53 -22.72 -11.40
N ARG A 256 0.90 -23.88 -11.61
CA ARG A 256 1.46 -24.95 -12.46
C ARG A 256 1.60 -24.47 -13.91
N GLN A 257 0.56 -23.84 -14.45
CA GLN A 257 0.54 -23.41 -15.84
C GLN A 257 1.39 -22.17 -16.07
N ARG A 258 2.26 -22.21 -17.07
CA ARG A 258 3.21 -21.12 -17.36
C ARG A 258 2.52 -19.80 -17.70
N HIS A 259 1.36 -19.85 -18.36
CA HIS A 259 0.62 -18.64 -18.72
C HIS A 259 0.01 -17.96 -17.48
N GLU A 260 -0.49 -18.72 -16.51
CA GLU A 260 -1.02 -18.18 -15.24
C GLU A 260 0.07 -17.53 -14.39
N ARG A 261 1.32 -18.04 -14.43
CA ARG A 261 2.44 -17.43 -13.69
C ARG A 261 2.70 -15.97 -14.06
N LYS A 262 2.33 -15.55 -15.29
CA LYS A 262 2.47 -14.15 -15.74
C LYS A 262 1.36 -13.26 -15.20
N GLN A 263 0.26 -13.84 -14.76
CA GLN A 263 -0.92 -13.12 -14.29
C GLN A 263 -0.82 -12.73 -12.81
N GLY A 264 0.25 -13.10 -12.12
CA GLY A 264 0.41 -12.85 -10.69
C GLY A 264 0.70 -11.39 -10.34
N ILE A 265 0.69 -11.11 -9.04
CA ILE A 265 1.25 -9.88 -8.48
C ILE A 265 2.78 -10.00 -8.50
N PHE A 266 3.48 -9.14 -9.23
CA PHE A 266 4.94 -9.23 -9.33
C PHE A 266 5.65 -7.88 -9.41
N TRP A 267 6.91 -7.90 -8.97
CA TRP A 267 7.89 -6.83 -9.18
C TRP A 267 9.19 -7.46 -9.69
N LYS A 268 9.44 -7.32 -11.01
CA LYS A 268 10.44 -8.14 -11.71
C LYS A 268 11.86 -7.91 -11.21
N THR A 269 12.23 -6.67 -10.87
CA THR A 269 13.58 -6.33 -10.40
C THR A 269 13.88 -6.84 -8.98
N TRP A 270 12.89 -7.36 -8.26
CA TRP A 270 13.08 -7.93 -6.92
C TRP A 270 13.02 -9.46 -6.89
N LYS A 271 11.85 -10.04 -7.17
CA LYS A 271 11.64 -11.51 -7.10
C LYS A 271 11.44 -12.15 -8.48
N GLY A 272 11.53 -11.36 -9.55
CA GLY A 272 11.26 -11.81 -10.90
C GLY A 272 9.78 -11.80 -11.26
N ARG A 273 9.48 -12.07 -12.53
CA ARG A 273 8.12 -11.99 -13.09
C ARG A 273 7.19 -13.10 -12.62
N TYR A 274 7.73 -14.26 -12.26
CA TYR A 274 6.94 -15.48 -12.00
C TYR A 274 6.78 -15.81 -10.52
N TYR A 275 7.29 -14.95 -9.64
CA TYR A 275 7.13 -15.08 -8.20
C TYR A 275 5.93 -14.23 -7.76
N PRO A 276 4.83 -14.84 -7.29
CA PRO A 276 3.68 -14.08 -6.80
C PRO A 276 3.99 -13.47 -5.44
N LEU A 277 3.87 -12.15 -5.33
CA LEU A 277 4.04 -11.44 -4.06
C LEU A 277 2.87 -11.74 -3.10
N LYS A 278 3.16 -11.68 -1.80
CA LYS A 278 2.20 -11.97 -0.73
C LYS A 278 1.35 -10.75 -0.40
N SER A 279 1.98 -9.58 -0.28
CA SER A 279 1.25 -8.34 -0.03
C SER A 279 1.83 -7.16 -0.78
N THR A 280 0.96 -6.21 -1.13
CA THR A 280 1.33 -4.92 -1.71
C THR A 280 0.47 -3.83 -1.11
N ILE A 281 1.08 -2.69 -0.79
CA ILE A 281 0.34 -1.48 -0.42
C ILE A 281 0.88 -0.34 -1.28
N MET A 282 -0.03 0.40 -1.92
CA MET A 282 0.28 1.67 -2.56
C MET A 282 -0.40 2.77 -1.76
N LYS A 283 0.36 3.76 -1.31
CA LYS A 283 -0.16 4.89 -0.54
C LYS A 283 0.49 6.20 -0.95
N ILE A 284 -0.25 7.29 -0.80
CA ILE A 284 0.13 8.61 -1.30
C ILE A 284 0.07 9.67 -0.21
N GLN A 285 0.95 10.65 -0.32
CA GLN A 285 1.02 11.81 0.56
C GLN A 285 1.48 13.01 -0.27
N PRO A 286 1.03 14.26 0.02
CA PRO A 286 1.59 15.44 -0.62
C PRO A 286 3.12 15.46 -0.52
N ALA A 287 3.80 15.76 -1.63
CA ALA A 287 5.23 16.00 -1.58
C ALA A 287 5.48 17.33 -0.86
N ALA A 288 6.48 17.38 0.02
CA ALA A 288 6.90 18.65 0.61
C ALA A 288 7.19 19.63 -0.54
N LEU A 289 6.55 20.81 -0.50
CA LEU A 289 6.93 21.91 -1.39
C LEU A 289 8.40 22.19 -1.10
N GLU A 290 9.28 22.03 -2.11
CA GLU A 290 10.59 22.65 -2.02
C GLU A 290 10.32 24.14 -1.81
N ALA A 291 10.64 24.65 -0.62
CA ALA A 291 10.74 26.08 -0.40
C ALA A 291 11.76 26.56 -1.43
N GLY A 292 11.27 27.23 -2.48
CA GLY A 292 12.14 27.81 -3.48
C GLY A 292 13.14 28.76 -2.81
N PRO A 293 14.35 28.88 -3.39
CA PRO A 293 15.37 29.81 -2.89
C PRO A 293 14.89 31.26 -2.86
#